data_AF-A0AA37TM08-F1
#
_entry.id   AF-A0AA37TM08-F1
#
_cell.length_a   1.000
_cell.length_b   1.000
_cell.length_c   1.000
_cell.angle_alpha   90.00
_cell.angle_beta   90.00
_cell.angle_gamma   90.00
#
_symmetry.space_group_name_H-M   'P 1'
#
loop_
_entity.id
_entity.type
_entity.pdbx_description
1 polymer ?
#
loop_
_entity_poly.entity_id
_entity_poly.type
_entity_poly.pdbx_seq_one_letter_code
_entity_poly.pdbx_strand_id
1 'polypeptide(L)' 'MSAETPEAQREWATIPYMMRRLDGFARGLGLDEATARRIVEQVVADMPLHTDDERVEWARNWLLAAASAE' A
#
# COMPACT_ATOMS: atom_id res chain seq x y z
N MET A 1 25.78 11.18 -10.49
CA MET A 1 24.30 11.04 -10.35
C MET A 1 24.01 9.55 -10.39
N SER A 2 23.71 8.96 -9.24
CA SER A 2 23.34 7.56 -9.13
C SER A 2 22.07 7.33 -9.96
N ALA A 3 22.11 6.40 -10.90
CA ALA A 3 20.93 5.99 -11.63
C ALA A 3 20.00 5.28 -10.64
N GLU A 4 19.07 6.03 -10.06
CA GLU A 4 17.90 5.47 -9.40
C GLU A 4 17.21 4.59 -10.45
N THR A 5 17.17 3.28 -10.19
CA THR A 5 16.57 2.31 -11.11
C THR A 5 15.12 2.71 -11.38
N PRO A 6 14.61 2.52 -12.60
CA PRO A 6 13.23 2.89 -12.96
C PRO A 6 12.18 2.17 -12.09
N GLU A 7 12.55 1.06 -11.46
CA GLU A 7 11.75 0.33 -10.47
C GLU A 7 11.60 1.13 -9.18
N ALA A 8 12.69 1.62 -8.58
CA ALA A 8 12.65 2.44 -7.38
C ALA A 8 11.81 3.72 -7.58
N GLN A 9 11.93 4.38 -8.74
CA GLN A 9 11.11 5.55 -9.03
C GLN A 9 9.61 5.24 -9.20
N ARG A 10 9.25 4.06 -9.72
CA ARG A 10 7.84 3.63 -9.75
C ARG A 10 7.33 3.33 -8.36
N GLU A 11 8.09 2.61 -7.54
CA GLU A 11 7.74 2.31 -6.15
C GLU A 11 7.50 3.59 -5.33
N TRP A 12 8.32 4.61 -5.54
CA TRP A 12 8.20 5.93 -4.90
C TRP A 12 6.91 6.67 -5.28
N ALA A 13 6.36 6.44 -6.48
CA ALA A 13 5.09 7.03 -6.90
C ALA A 13 3.88 6.16 -6.53
N THR A 14 4.04 4.83 -6.50
CA THR A 14 2.96 3.87 -6.18
C THR A 14 2.52 3.97 -4.73
N ILE A 15 3.44 4.03 -3.76
CA ILE A 15 3.05 4.03 -2.35
C ILE A 15 2.22 5.28 -1.97
N PRO A 16 2.61 6.52 -2.33
CA PRO A 16 1.77 7.70 -2.09
C PRO A 16 0.41 7.65 -2.81
N TYR A 17 0.37 7.07 -4.02
CA TYR A 17 -0.88 6.87 -4.75
C TYR A 17 -1.84 5.94 -3.99
N MET A 18 -1.33 4.79 -3.54
CA MET A 18 -2.11 3.81 -2.78
C MET A 18 -2.57 4.38 -1.44
N MET A 19 -1.70 5.07 -0.70
CA MET A 19 -2.03 5.71 0.58
C MET A 19 -3.18 6.71 0.45
N ARG A 20 -3.19 7.53 -0.61
CA ARG A 20 -4.31 8.48 -0.86
C ARG A 20 -5.66 7.78 -1.01
N ARG A 21 -5.68 6.54 -1.55
CA ARG A 21 -6.92 5.76 -1.76
C ARG A 21 -7.32 4.95 -0.53
N LEU A 22 -6.38 4.66 0.37
CA LEU A 22 -6.56 3.70 1.48
C LEU A 22 -6.62 4.36 2.86
N ASP A 23 -6.08 5.57 3.06
CA ASP A 23 -6.07 6.24 4.38
C ASP A 23 -7.47 6.35 4.99
N GLY A 24 -8.43 6.89 4.24
CA GLY A 24 -9.81 7.01 4.72
C GLY A 24 -10.48 5.66 5.00
N PHE A 25 -10.08 4.62 4.28
CA PHE A 25 -10.58 3.26 4.51
C PHE A 25 -9.99 2.66 5.80
N ALA A 26 -8.68 2.73 5.97
CA ALA A 26 -7.99 2.28 7.18
C ALA A 26 -8.53 2.97 8.44
N ARG A 27 -8.71 4.29 8.38
CA ARG A 27 -9.29 5.07 9.48
C ARG A 27 -10.75 4.68 9.78
N GLY A 28 -11.52 4.34 8.75
CA GLY A 28 -12.87 3.80 8.91
C GLY A 28 -12.93 2.44 9.59
N LEU A 29 -11.83 1.68 9.54
CA LEU A 29 -11.64 0.41 10.25
C LEU A 29 -11.03 0.57 11.65
N GLY A 30 -10.67 1.79 12.07
CA GLY A 30 -9.97 2.05 13.34
C GLY A 30 -8.45 1.87 13.27
N LEU A 31 -7.89 1.56 12.11
CA LEU A 31 -6.46 1.40 11.91
C LEU A 31 -5.77 2.76 11.73
N ASP A 32 -4.55 2.87 12.25
CA ASP A 32 -3.72 4.06 12.11
C ASP A 32 -2.98 4.12 10.77
N GLU A 33 -2.50 5.32 10.43
CA GLU A 33 -1.79 5.59 9.17
C GLU A 33 -0.52 4.75 9.02
N ALA A 34 0.22 4.49 10.11
CA ALA A 34 1.45 3.70 10.04
C ALA A 34 1.14 2.22 9.75
N THR A 35 0.07 1.68 10.34
CA THR A 35 -0.41 0.33 10.00
C THR A 35 -0.80 0.24 8.52
N ALA A 36 -1.53 1.23 8.00
CA ALA A 36 -1.89 1.28 6.59
C ALA A 36 -0.67 1.38 5.66
N ARG A 37 0.29 2.24 6.03
CA ARG A 37 1.54 2.42 5.29
C ARG A 37 2.33 1.12 5.17
N ARG A 38 2.48 0.39 6.27
CA ARG A 38 3.21 -0.90 6.28
C ARG A 38 2.57 -1.94 5.37
N ILE A 39 1.24 -2.04 5.39
CA ILE A 39 0.49 -2.95 4.51
C ILE A 39 0.71 -2.58 3.04
N VAL A 40 0.63 -1.29 2.70
CA VAL A 40 0.87 -0.83 1.32
C VAL A 40 2.30 -1.13 0.87
N GLU A 41 3.30 -0.85 1.70
CA GLU A 41 4.71 -1.15 1.40
C GLU A 41 4.92 -2.64 1.15
N GLN A 42 4.31 -3.49 1.96
CA GLN A 42 4.40 -4.94 1.79
C GLN A 42 3.70 -5.41 0.50
N VAL A 43 2.54 -4.84 0.15
CA VAL A 43 1.87 -5.18 -1.11
C VAL A 43 2.71 -4.77 -2.34
N VAL A 44 3.35 -3.60 -2.31
CA VAL A 44 4.22 -3.17 -3.42
C VAL A 44 5.41 -4.13 -3.57
N ALA A 45 6.03 -4.54 -2.45
CA ALA A 45 7.15 -5.46 -2.44
C ALA A 45 6.77 -6.89 -2.89
N ASP A 46 5.62 -7.39 -2.45
CA ASP A 46 5.15 -8.75 -2.77
C ASP A 46 4.56 -8.85 -4.18
N MET A 47 4.09 -7.74 -4.76
CA MET A 47 3.39 -7.72 -6.04
C MET A 47 4.03 -6.75 -7.06
N PRO A 48 5.32 -6.88 -7.39
CA PRO A 48 6.04 -5.91 -8.23
C PRO A 48 5.55 -5.87 -9.69
N LEU A 49 4.89 -6.93 -10.17
CA LEU A 49 4.38 -7.03 -11.55
C LEU A 49 2.89 -6.67 -11.70
N HIS A 50 2.16 -6.50 -10.59
CA HIS A 50 0.74 -6.17 -10.63
C HIS A 50 0.51 -4.67 -10.87
N THR A 51 -0.66 -4.33 -11.38
CA THR A 51 -1.08 -2.93 -11.52
C THR A 51 -1.36 -2.30 -10.17
N ASP A 52 -1.31 -0.96 -10.11
CA ASP A 52 -1.59 -0.24 -8.86
C ASP A 52 -3.04 -0.45 -8.40
N ASP A 53 -4.01 -0.65 -9.32
CA ASP A 53 -5.40 -0.97 -8.94
C ASP A 53 -5.51 -2.36 -8.30
N GLU A 54 -4.89 -3.39 -8.87
CA GLU A 54 -4.85 -4.72 -8.26
C GLU A 54 -4.20 -4.68 -6.87
N ARG A 55 -3.09 -3.96 -6.73
CA ARG A 55 -2.43 -3.75 -5.44
C ARG A 55 -3.33 -3.05 -4.43
N VAL A 56 -4.14 -2.08 -4.85
CA VAL A 56 -5.10 -1.40 -3.97
C VAL A 56 -6.16 -2.37 -3.47
N GLU A 57 -6.67 -3.27 -4.32
CA GLU A 57 -7.63 -4.30 -3.91
C GLU A 57 -7.04 -5.28 -2.90
N TRP A 58 -5.80 -5.74 -3.14
CA TRP A 58 -5.08 -6.59 -2.20
C TRP A 58 -4.83 -5.90 -0.85
N ALA A 59 -4.37 -4.65 -0.88
CA ALA A 59 -4.14 -3.87 0.32
C ALA A 59 -5.43 -3.65 1.13
N ARG A 60 -6.59 -3.47 0.46
CA ARG A 60 -7.90 -3.41 1.15
C ARG A 60 -8.21 -4.69 1.90
N ASN A 61 -7.99 -5.85 1.27
CA ASN A 61 -8.25 -7.13 1.90
C ASN A 61 -7.35 -7.34 3.14
N TRP A 62 -6.09 -6.92 3.06
CA TRP A 62 -5.15 -7.01 4.18
C TRP A 62 -5.50 -6.05 5.31
N LEU A 63 -5.97 -4.84 5.00
CA LEU A 63 -6.49 -3.91 6.01
C LEU A 63 -7.72 -4.48 6.74
N LEU A 64 -8.64 -5.13 6.02
CA LEU A 64 -9.77 -5.81 6.64
C LEU A 64 -9.32 -6.94 7.57
N ALA A 65 -8.34 -7.73 7.14
CA ALA A 65 -7.78 -8.80 7.97
C ALA A 65 -7.09 -8.24 9.22
N ALA A 66 -6.33 -7.15 9.09
CA ALA A 66 -5.66 -6.50 10.22
C ALA A 66 -6.65 -5.97 11.26
N ALA A 67 -7.71 -5.28 10.83
CA ALA A 67 -8.75 -4.77 11.73
C ALA A 67 -9.59 -5.87 12.39
N SER A 68 -9.62 -7.08 11.80
CA SER A 68 -10.35 -8.24 12.35
C SER A 68 -9.49 -9.10 13.28
N ALA A 69 -8.20 -8.80 13.41
CA ALA A 69 -7.27 -9.53 14.26
C ALA A 69 -7.18 -8.97 15.69
N GLU A 70 -7.96 -7.93 15.99
CA GLU A 70 -8.07 -7.25 17.29
C GLU A 70 -9.18 -7.82 18.20
#